data_AF-A0A0F8YHZ0-F1
#
_entry.id   AF-A0A0F8YHZ0-F1
#
_cell.length_a   1.000
_cell.length_b   1.000
_cell.length_c   1.000
_cell.angle_alpha   90.00
_cell.angle_beta   90.00
_cell.angle_gamma   90.00
#
_symmetry.space_group_name_H-M   'P 1'
#
loop_
_entity.id
_entity.type
_entity.pdbx_description
1 polymer ?
#
loop_
_entity_poly.entity_id
_entity_poly.type
_entity_poly.pdbx_seq_one_letter_code
_entity_poly.pdbx_strand_id
1 'polypeptide(L)'
;MTKHYKNGQLMKLLVALGAIVGLATLILGIAKFDNYAFVEPLGTLNDILVFIIGLVVVVLTFLVAFKPNNPLPFHWLVLIILAILLVVFGAGIWSCVLVLIAGIIGLVEDL
;
A
#
# COMPACT_ATOMS: atom_id res chain seq x y z
N MET A 1 -13.34 1.62 -18.21
CA MET A 1 -12.40 1.20 -19.27
C MET A 1 -11.25 0.49 -18.61
N THR A 2 -10.98 -0.77 -18.98
CA THR A 2 -9.86 -1.55 -18.43
C THR A 2 -8.61 -1.21 -19.21
N LYS A 3 -7.71 -0.40 -18.64
CA LYS A 3 -6.43 -0.08 -19.28
C LYS A 3 -5.47 -1.25 -19.09
N HIS A 4 -4.86 -1.71 -20.18
CA HIS A 4 -3.88 -2.79 -20.16
C HIS A 4 -2.48 -2.19 -20.10
N TYR A 5 -1.88 -2.19 -18.90
CA TYR A 5 -0.48 -1.80 -18.72
C TYR A 5 0.43 -2.88 -19.29
N LYS A 6 1.48 -2.47 -20.02
CA LYS A 6 2.50 -3.37 -20.57
C LYS A 6 3.28 -4.06 -19.46
N ASN A 7 3.62 -3.33 -18.38
CA ASN A 7 4.26 -3.90 -17.20
C ASN A 7 3.26 -4.19 -16.06
N GLY A 8 1.99 -4.46 -16.39
CA GLY A 8 0.95 -4.70 -15.38
C GLY A 8 1.27 -5.84 -14.41
N GLN A 9 2.01 -6.87 -14.84
CA GLN A 9 2.44 -7.97 -13.97
C GLN A 9 3.51 -7.53 -12.95
N LEU A 10 4.48 -6.71 -13.38
CA LEU A 10 5.48 -6.13 -12.48
C LEU A 10 4.82 -5.20 -11.45
N MET A 11 3.90 -4.36 -11.89
CA MET A 11 3.12 -3.50 -11.00
C MET A 11 2.35 -4.31 -9.95
N LYS A 12 1.64 -5.36 -10.37
CA LYS A 12 0.92 -6.24 -9.42
C LYS A 12 1.85 -6.89 -8.40
N LEU A 13 3.02 -7.35 -8.85
CA LEU A 13 4.02 -7.94 -7.96
C LEU A 13 4.53 -6.93 -6.94
N LEU A 14 4.87 -5.72 -7.38
CA LEU A 14 5.32 -4.63 -6.49
C LEU A 14 4.24 -4.26 -5.47
N VAL A 15 2.96 -4.16 -5.89
CA VAL A 15 1.84 -3.84 -5.00
C VAL A 15 1.59 -4.97 -4.00
N ALA A 16 1.67 -6.23 -4.44
CA ALA A 16 1.54 -7.39 -3.56
C ALA A 16 2.66 -7.46 -2.52
N LEU A 17 3.92 -7.23 -2.94
CA LEU A 17 5.05 -7.16 -2.01
C LEU A 17 4.90 -5.98 -1.04
N GLY A 18 4.47 -4.82 -1.53
CA GLY A 18 4.15 -3.67 -0.68
C GLY A 18 3.13 -4.03 0.40
N ALA A 19 2.02 -4.66 0.03
CA ALA A 19 1.01 -5.10 0.99
C ALA A 19 1.54 -6.11 2.02
N ILE A 20 2.40 -7.06 1.62
CA ILE A 20 3.03 -8.03 2.53
C ILE A 20 3.94 -7.30 3.54
N VAL A 21 4.81 -6.42 3.05
CA VAL A 21 5.70 -5.60 3.89
C VAL A 21 4.87 -4.74 4.84
N GLY A 22 3.80 -4.12 4.34
CA GLY A 22 2.89 -3.30 5.13
C GLY A 22 2.19 -4.06 6.26
N LEU A 23 1.74 -5.28 5.98
CA LEU A 23 1.16 -6.17 6.99
C LEU A 23 2.19 -6.51 8.07
N ALA A 24 3.41 -6.88 7.67
CA ALA A 24 4.48 -7.21 8.62
C ALA A 24 4.82 -6.02 9.52
N THR A 25 4.91 -4.80 8.95
CA THR A 25 5.18 -3.58 9.75
C THR A 25 4.06 -3.23 10.71
N LEU A 26 2.78 -3.44 10.34
CA LEU A 26 1.65 -3.22 11.25
C LEU A 26 1.68 -4.20 12.43
N ILE A 27 1.99 -5.48 12.18
CA ILE A 27 2.12 -6.50 13.22
C ILE A 27 3.28 -6.17 14.17
N LEU A 28 4.42 -5.71 13.63
CA LEU A 28 5.55 -5.30 14.44
C LEU A 28 5.25 -4.03 15.27
N GLY A 29 4.50 -3.07 14.69
CA GLY A 29 4.06 -1.86 15.36
C GLY A 29 3.19 -2.15 16.58
N ILE A 30 2.18 -3.02 16.45
CA ILE A 30 1.32 -3.38 17.60
C ILE A 30 2.07 -4.22 18.65
N ALA A 31 3.07 -5.00 18.23
CA ALA A 31 3.95 -5.75 19.13
C ALA A 31 5.03 -4.88 19.80
N LYS A 32 5.08 -3.57 19.50
CA LYS A 32 6.05 -2.60 20.04
C LYS A 32 7.51 -3.01 19.83
N PHE A 33 7.80 -3.71 18.74
CA PHE A 33 9.18 -3.96 18.32
C PHE A 33 9.74 -2.71 17.64
N ASP A 34 10.92 -2.27 18.07
CA ASP A 34 11.64 -1.18 17.41
C ASP A 34 11.89 -1.54 15.95
N ASN A 35 11.29 -0.78 15.05
CA ASN A 35 11.41 -1.00 13.61
C ASN A 35 11.68 0.33 12.92
N TYR A 36 12.86 0.45 12.33
CA TYR A 36 13.31 1.61 11.54
C TYR A 36 12.45 1.88 10.30
N ALA A 37 11.63 0.93 9.87
CA ALA A 37 10.67 1.10 8.79
C ALA A 37 9.34 1.71 9.25
N PHE A 38 9.10 1.77 10.57
CA PHE A 38 7.87 2.29 11.15
C PHE A 38 7.92 3.83 11.16
N VAL A 39 6.88 4.43 10.59
CA VAL A 39 6.63 5.88 10.73
C VAL A 39 5.57 6.03 11.78
N GLU A 40 5.81 6.93 12.73
CA GLU A 40 4.82 7.24 13.75
C GLU A 40 3.52 7.70 13.04
N PRO A 41 2.43 6.92 13.19
CA PRO A 41 1.17 7.27 12.56
C PRO A 41 0.63 8.57 13.17
N LEU A 42 -0.42 9.15 12.57
CA LEU A 42 -1.03 10.40 13.05
C LEU A 42 -1.19 10.39 14.59
N GLY A 43 -0.32 11.14 15.28
CA GLY A 43 -0.08 11.02 16.73
C GLY A 43 -1.25 11.45 17.62
N THR A 44 -2.39 11.80 17.03
CA THR A 44 -3.64 12.13 17.72
C THR A 44 -4.61 10.95 17.78
N LEU A 45 -4.34 9.84 17.09
CA LEU A 45 -5.22 8.67 17.02
C LEU A 45 -4.74 7.56 17.95
N ASN A 46 -5.70 6.83 18.53
CA ASN A 46 -5.42 5.64 19.33
C ASN A 46 -4.72 4.57 18.48
N ASP A 47 -3.62 3.98 18.99
CA ASP A 47 -2.85 2.92 18.33
C ASP A 47 -3.72 1.79 17.74
N ILE A 48 -4.78 1.40 18.44
CA ILE A 48 -5.70 0.35 17.99
C ILE A 48 -6.51 0.81 16.77
N LEU A 49 -6.97 2.07 16.77
CA LEU A 49 -7.70 2.64 15.63
C LEU A 49 -6.79 2.77 14.41
N VAL A 50 -5.56 3.24 14.61
CA VAL A 50 -4.55 3.30 13.55
C VAL A 50 -4.31 1.91 12.97
N PHE A 51 -4.11 0.90 13.81
CA PHE A 51 -3.90 -0.48 13.37
C PHE A 51 -5.07 -1.01 12.53
N ILE A 52 -6.31 -0.80 13.00
CA ILE A 52 -7.51 -1.22 12.26
C ILE A 52 -7.58 -0.54 10.88
N ILE A 53 -7.37 0.77 10.82
CA ILE A 53 -7.42 1.50 9.55
C ILE A 53 -6.27 1.09 8.63
N GLY A 54 -5.05 0.95 9.16
CA GLY A 54 -3.89 0.47 8.42
C GLY A 54 -4.12 -0.92 7.85
N LEU A 55 -4.73 -1.82 8.63
CA LEU A 55 -5.08 -3.16 8.19
C LEU A 55 -6.11 -3.12 7.05
N VAL A 56 -7.12 -2.25 7.13
CA VAL A 56 -8.06 -2.03 6.01
C VAL A 56 -7.32 -1.57 4.76
N VAL A 57 -6.41 -0.61 4.86
CA VAL A 57 -5.63 -0.11 3.72
C VAL A 57 -4.75 -1.21 3.12
N VAL A 58 -4.11 -2.04 3.95
CA VAL A 58 -3.33 -3.20 3.49
C VAL A 58 -4.20 -4.21 2.75
N VAL A 59 -5.40 -4.52 3.26
CA VAL A 59 -6.37 -5.40 2.58
C VAL A 59 -6.81 -4.81 1.25
N LEU A 60 -7.10 -3.52 1.18
CA LEU A 60 -7.42 -2.83 -0.07
C LEU A 60 -6.25 -2.91 -1.07
N THR A 61 -5.01 -2.79 -0.59
CA THR A 61 -3.80 -2.91 -1.41
C THR A 61 -3.65 -4.34 -1.96
N PHE A 62 -3.91 -5.37 -1.16
CA PHE A 62 -3.98 -6.76 -1.63
C PHE A 62 -5.08 -6.98 -2.67
N LEU A 63 -6.26 -6.41 -2.45
CA LEU A 63 -7.37 -6.51 -3.41
C LEU A 63 -7.01 -5.88 -4.76
N VAL A 64 -6.33 -4.73 -4.75
CA VAL A 64 -5.87 -4.09 -5.99
C VAL A 64 -4.85 -4.98 -6.72
N ALA A 65 -3.94 -5.66 -6.01
CA ALA A 65 -2.98 -6.57 -6.62
C ALA A 65 -3.60 -7.86 -7.19
N PHE A 66 -4.45 -8.54 -6.41
CA PHE A 66 -4.97 -9.87 -6.74
C PHE A 66 -6.28 -9.84 -7.55
N LYS A 67 -7.14 -8.85 -7.32
CA LYS A 67 -8.42 -8.70 -8.00
C LYS A 67 -8.52 -7.28 -8.61
N PRO A 68 -7.63 -6.95 -9.56
CA PRO A 68 -7.63 -5.65 -10.20
C PRO A 68 -9.00 -5.35 -10.82
N ASN A 69 -9.50 -4.13 -10.62
CA ASN A 69 -10.80 -3.64 -11.08
C ASN A 69 -12.04 -4.21 -10.36
N ASN A 70 -11.87 -4.89 -9.22
CA ASN A 70 -13.01 -5.31 -8.40
C ASN A 70 -12.58 -5.56 -6.93
N PRO A 71 -12.81 -4.64 -5.97
CA PRO A 71 -13.67 -3.45 -6.01
C PRO A 71 -12.98 -2.15 -6.45
N LEU A 72 -11.65 -2.09 -6.44
CA LEU A 72 -10.88 -0.88 -6.75
C LEU A 72 -10.25 -0.94 -8.15
N PRO A 73 -10.25 0.16 -8.91
CA PRO A 73 -9.63 0.20 -10.23
C PRO A 73 -8.11 0.08 -10.09
N PHE A 74 -7.51 -0.76 -10.94
CA PHE A 74 -6.05 -0.89 -11.02
C PHE A 74 -5.51 0.27 -11.86
N HIS A 75 -5.45 1.46 -11.27
CA HIS A 75 -5.03 2.68 -11.92
C HIS A 75 -3.92 3.36 -11.11
N TRP A 76 -2.97 4.00 -11.80
CA TRP A 76 -1.79 4.59 -11.17
C TRP A 76 -2.16 5.58 -10.06
N LEU A 77 -3.22 6.37 -10.25
CA LEU A 77 -3.72 7.33 -9.26
C LEU A 77 -4.15 6.61 -7.96
N VAL A 78 -4.83 5.47 -8.08
CA VAL A 78 -5.26 4.67 -6.92
C VAL A 78 -4.06 4.11 -6.18
N LEU A 79 -3.03 3.64 -6.91
CA LEU A 79 -1.80 3.14 -6.31
C LEU A 79 -1.07 4.23 -5.52
N ILE A 80 -0.98 5.45 -6.06
CA ILE A 80 -0.37 6.58 -5.34
C ILE A 80 -1.16 6.93 -4.08
N ILE A 81 -2.49 6.96 -4.15
CA ILE A 81 -3.34 7.22 -2.99
C ILE A 81 -3.14 6.13 -1.92
N LEU A 82 -3.10 4.86 -2.31
CA LEU A 82 -2.84 3.75 -1.39
C LEU A 82 -1.45 3.83 -0.76
N ALA A 83 -0.42 4.20 -1.53
CA ALA A 83 0.94 4.37 -1.01
C ALA A 83 0.98 5.42 0.11
N ILE A 84 0.31 6.55 -0.07
CA ILE A 84 0.21 7.60 0.95
C ILE A 84 -0.53 7.09 2.19
N LEU A 85 -1.69 6.44 2.00
CA LEU A 85 -2.48 5.89 3.10
C LEU A 85 -1.69 4.85 3.91
N LEU A 86 -0.88 4.02 3.25
CA LEU A 86 -0.04 3.02 3.92
C LEU A 86 0.96 3.66 4.88
N VAL A 87 1.62 4.77 4.51
CA VAL A 87 2.53 5.47 5.43
C VAL A 87 1.77 6.12 6.58
N VAL A 88 0.68 6.83 6.26
CA VAL A 88 -0.09 7.63 7.24
C VAL A 88 -0.65 6.75 8.36
N PHE A 89 -1.04 5.51 8.03
CA PHE A 89 -1.59 4.55 8.97
C PHE A 89 -0.59 3.49 9.46
N GLY A 90 0.72 3.76 9.36
CA GLY A 90 1.74 2.96 10.04
C GLY A 90 2.10 1.63 9.36
N ALA A 91 1.72 1.42 8.10
CA ALA A 91 2.14 0.26 7.29
C ALA A 91 3.57 0.41 6.71
N GLY A 92 4.36 1.33 7.26
CA GLY A 92 5.80 1.47 7.02
C GLY A 92 6.21 2.10 5.68
N ILE A 93 7.42 2.67 5.67
CA ILE A 93 7.96 3.41 4.51
C ILE A 93 8.17 2.47 3.31
N TRP A 94 8.70 1.27 3.55
CA TRP A 94 9.04 0.34 2.46
C TRP A 94 7.80 -0.17 1.70
N SER A 95 6.68 -0.34 2.40
CA SER A 95 5.40 -0.65 1.77
C SER A 95 4.98 0.44 0.78
N CYS A 96 5.08 1.70 1.21
CA CYS A 96 4.80 2.86 0.37
C CYS A 96 5.74 2.95 -0.83
N VAL A 97 7.05 2.82 -0.64
CA VAL A 97 8.02 2.88 -1.75
C VAL A 97 7.68 1.86 -2.84
N LEU A 98 7.34 0.63 -2.46
CA LEU A 98 6.96 -0.43 -3.43
C LEU A 98 5.68 -0.10 -4.20
N VAL A 99 4.63 0.34 -3.49
CA VAL A 99 3.35 0.71 -4.13
C VAL A 99 3.48 1.99 -4.96
N LEU A 100 4.31 2.95 -4.52
CA LEU A 100 4.59 4.20 -5.23
C LEU A 100 5.34 3.93 -6.54
N ILE A 101 6.36 3.06 -6.53
CA ILE A 101 7.07 2.66 -7.75
C ILE A 101 6.09 2.03 -8.74
N ALA A 102 5.19 1.15 -8.26
CA ALA A 102 4.15 0.58 -9.11
C ALA A 102 3.22 1.66 -9.70
N GLY A 103 2.83 2.65 -8.90
CA GLY A 103 2.07 3.81 -9.34
C GLY A 103 2.79 4.62 -10.42
N ILE A 104 4.08 4.93 -10.22
CA ILE A 104 4.90 5.68 -11.19
C ILE A 104 5.03 4.91 -12.51
N ILE A 105 5.25 3.60 -12.48
CA ILE A 105 5.29 2.77 -13.70
C ILE A 105 3.96 2.90 -14.46
N GLY A 106 2.83 2.81 -13.75
CA GLY A 106 1.52 2.99 -14.35
C GLY A 106 1.31 4.38 -14.95
N LEU A 107 1.82 5.44 -14.30
CA LEU A 107 1.73 6.82 -14.81
C LEU A 107 2.56 7.00 -16.09
N VAL A 108 3.80 6.48 -16.11
CA VAL A 108 4.70 6.57 -17.27
C VAL A 108 4.15 5.80 -18.48
N GLU A 109 3.41 4.72 -18.25
CA GLU A 109 2.69 3.99 -19.32
C GLU A 109 1.36 4.65 -19.72
N ASP A 110 0.92 5.67 -19.00
CA ASP A 110 -0.31 6.43 -19.27
C ASP A 110 -0.08 7.71 -20.07
N LEU A 111 1.07 8.36 -19.87
CA LEU A 111 1.56 9.46 -20.72
C LEU A 111 1.96 8.96 -22.13
#